data_AF-A0A1F6ERS1-F1
#
_entry.id   AF-A0A1F6ERS1-F1
#
_cell.length_a   1.000
_cell.length_b   1.000
_cell.length_c   1.000
_cell.angle_alpha   90.00
_cell.angle_beta   90.00
_cell.angle_gamma   90.00
#
_symmetry.space_group_name_H-M   'P 1'
#
loop_
_entity.id
_entity.type
_entity.pdbx_description
1 polymer ?
#
loop_
_entity_poly.entity_id
_entity_poly.type
_entity_poly.pdbx_seq_one_letter_code
_entity_poly.pdbx_strand_id
1 'polypeptide(L)'
;MFKYLADEHLDPIFVFVAERYGRQEEVPFYRDNSNGVAKLLGVLERARMDRYYPTLLDKATHLLLSVNKGHFFSNGNKRLALVVTTTFLTLNERHLKENSKEAYRELLASLFPEHAECTDFPEFTPTDFATYNLSIVIADSGAYNIEYDSLKKRVHTFLSKSVA
;
A
#
# COMPACT_ATOMS: atom_id res chain seq x y z
N MET A 1 -7.68 8.48 19.30
CA MET A 1 -8.01 9.24 18.07
C MET A 1 -6.90 8.99 17.06
N PHE A 2 -7.22 8.68 15.80
CA PHE A 2 -6.20 8.41 14.78
C PHE A 2 -5.57 9.70 14.25
N LYS A 3 -4.29 9.63 13.93
CA LYS A 3 -3.56 10.66 13.18
C LYS A 3 -3.70 10.37 11.69
N TYR A 4 -3.75 11.40 10.85
CA TYR A 4 -4.05 11.25 9.43
C TYR A 4 -3.08 12.05 8.58
N LEU A 5 -2.79 11.52 7.38
CA LEU A 5 -2.07 12.25 6.35
C LEU A 5 -2.94 13.38 5.78
N ALA A 6 -2.26 14.42 5.31
CA ALA A 6 -2.81 15.60 4.66
C ALA A 6 -1.83 16.08 3.58
N ASP A 7 -2.21 17.10 2.81
CA ASP A 7 -1.41 17.61 1.68
C ASP A 7 0.04 17.96 2.07
N GLU A 8 0.25 18.53 3.26
CA GLU A 8 1.56 18.88 3.82
C GLU A 8 2.51 17.67 4.00
N HIS A 9 1.99 16.45 4.02
CA HIS A 9 2.78 15.22 4.16
C HIS A 9 3.17 14.62 2.81
N LEU A 10 2.62 15.10 1.69
CA LEU A 10 2.74 14.43 0.40
C LEU A 10 4.13 14.59 -0.23
N ASP A 11 4.77 15.74 -0.13
CA ASP A 11 6.05 15.97 -0.80
C ASP A 11 7.17 15.06 -0.26
N PRO A 12 7.35 14.88 1.06
CA PRO A 12 8.28 13.89 1.59
C PRO A 12 7.98 12.46 1.12
N ILE A 13 6.70 12.09 1.03
CA ILE A 13 6.27 10.77 0.52
C ILE A 13 6.66 10.61 -0.96
N PHE A 14 6.41 11.61 -1.78
CA PHE A 14 6.73 11.59 -3.21
C PHE A 14 8.23 11.48 -3.45
N VAL A 15 9.04 12.25 -2.71
CA VAL A 15 10.50 12.16 -2.74
C VAL A 15 10.95 10.76 -2.34
N PHE A 16 10.43 10.23 -1.22
CA PHE A 16 10.78 8.89 -0.76
C PHE A 16 10.47 7.81 -1.81
N VAL A 17 9.31 7.88 -2.47
CA VAL A 17 8.95 6.94 -3.54
C VAL A 17 9.95 7.02 -4.70
N ALA A 18 10.30 8.23 -5.13
CA ALA A 18 11.25 8.46 -6.22
C ALA A 18 12.65 7.95 -5.87
N GLU A 19 13.15 8.24 -4.67
CA GLU A 19 14.49 7.82 -4.23
C GLU A 19 14.60 6.30 -4.03
N ARG A 20 13.57 5.69 -3.41
CA ARG A 20 13.60 4.28 -3.03
C ARG A 20 13.23 3.34 -4.17
N TYR A 21 12.30 3.74 -5.03
CA TYR A 21 11.74 2.89 -6.07
C TYR A 21 11.89 3.42 -7.50
N GLY A 22 12.44 4.63 -7.68
CA GLY A 22 12.71 5.20 -9.00
C GLY A 22 13.87 4.56 -9.74
N ARG A 23 14.69 3.73 -9.06
CA ARG A 23 15.79 2.98 -9.67
C ARG A 23 15.31 1.76 -10.45
N GLN A 24 14.20 1.16 -10.03
CA GLN A 24 13.64 -0.06 -10.60
C GLN A 24 12.61 0.26 -11.70
N GLU A 25 11.83 1.33 -11.52
CA GLU A 25 10.78 1.74 -12.46
C GLU A 25 10.62 3.26 -12.43
N GLU A 26 10.25 3.86 -13.56
CA GLU A 26 10.00 5.31 -13.64
C GLU A 26 8.93 5.75 -12.62
N VAL A 27 9.20 6.87 -11.95
CA VAL A 27 8.28 7.54 -11.01
C VAL A 27 8.03 8.94 -11.56
N PRO A 28 6.76 9.35 -11.78
CA PRO A 28 6.48 10.69 -12.29
C PRO A 28 6.73 11.74 -11.19
N PHE A 29 6.93 12.98 -11.61
CA PHE A 29 6.79 14.12 -10.72
C PHE A 29 5.32 14.27 -10.34
N TYR A 30 4.92 13.68 -9.21
CA TYR A 30 3.52 13.57 -8.80
C TYR A 30 2.77 14.91 -8.76
N ARG A 31 3.46 16.00 -8.35
CA ARG A 31 2.88 17.35 -8.27
C ARG A 31 2.51 17.96 -9.62
N ASP A 32 3.12 17.51 -10.71
CA ASP A 32 2.80 17.99 -12.07
C ASP A 32 1.40 17.51 -12.52
N ASN A 33 0.84 16.50 -11.85
CA ASN A 33 -0.49 15.98 -12.10
C ASN A 33 -1.48 16.39 -11.00
N SER A 34 -2.02 17.60 -11.11
CA SER A 34 -2.97 18.17 -10.14
C SER A 34 -4.22 17.31 -9.93
N ASN A 35 -4.73 16.65 -10.98
CA ASN A 35 -5.88 15.74 -10.88
C ASN A 35 -5.55 14.49 -10.07
N GLY A 36 -4.37 13.89 -10.28
CA GLY A 36 -3.88 12.76 -9.51
C GLY A 36 -3.74 13.09 -8.03
N VAL A 37 -3.17 14.26 -7.72
CA VAL A 37 -3.06 14.77 -6.35
C VAL A 37 -4.44 14.98 -5.72
N ALA A 38 -5.38 15.60 -6.43
CA ALA A 38 -6.74 15.79 -5.93
C ALA A 38 -7.46 14.46 -5.61
N LYS A 39 -7.28 13.44 -6.46
CA LYS A 39 -7.82 12.08 -6.20
C LYS A 39 -7.19 11.44 -4.97
N LEU A 40 -5.87 11.57 -4.80
CA LEU A 40 -5.16 11.08 -3.62
C LEU A 40 -5.68 11.75 -2.35
N LEU A 41 -5.80 13.07 -2.32
CA LEU A 41 -6.37 13.82 -1.20
C LEU A 41 -7.81 13.36 -0.88
N GLY A 42 -8.64 13.12 -1.89
CA GLY A 42 -9.98 12.57 -1.70
C GLY A 42 -9.98 11.16 -1.09
N VAL A 43 -8.99 10.32 -1.41
CA VAL A 43 -8.83 9.01 -0.74
C VAL A 43 -8.41 9.17 0.72
N LEU A 44 -7.49 10.09 1.02
CA LEU A 44 -7.06 10.40 2.39
C LEU A 44 -8.24 10.90 3.23
N GLU A 45 -9.09 11.76 2.66
CA GLU A 45 -10.29 12.26 3.35
C GLU A 45 -11.30 11.14 3.61
N ARG A 46 -11.58 10.28 2.61
CA ARG A 46 -12.46 9.13 2.80
C ARG A 46 -12.00 8.19 3.91
N ALA A 47 -10.68 8.03 4.11
CA ALA A 47 -10.15 7.22 5.20
C ALA A 47 -10.56 7.73 6.60
N ARG A 48 -10.94 9.01 6.73
CA ARG A 48 -11.44 9.60 7.99
C ARG A 48 -12.88 9.18 8.33
N MET A 49 -13.62 8.60 7.37
CA MET A 49 -15.02 8.24 7.58
C MET A 49 -15.16 6.96 8.43
N ASP A 50 -15.24 7.12 9.75
CA ASP A 50 -15.32 6.01 10.72
C ASP A 50 -16.50 5.06 10.49
N ARG A 51 -17.61 5.56 9.89
CA ARG A 51 -18.76 4.73 9.49
C ARG A 51 -18.36 3.60 8.53
N TYR A 52 -17.41 3.86 7.64
CA TYR A 52 -16.96 2.92 6.61
C TYR A 52 -15.65 2.22 6.99
N TYR A 53 -14.80 2.91 7.76
CA TYR A 53 -13.48 2.43 8.14
C TYR A 53 -13.28 2.63 9.65
N PRO A 54 -13.93 1.82 10.50
CA PRO A 54 -13.98 2.07 11.94
C PRO A 54 -12.64 1.82 12.65
N THR A 55 -11.81 0.90 12.13
CA THR A 55 -10.51 0.58 12.74
C THR A 55 -9.35 1.15 11.95
N LEU A 56 -8.17 1.25 12.59
CA LEU A 56 -6.94 1.66 11.91
C LEU A 56 -6.64 0.79 10.68
N LEU A 57 -6.87 -0.52 10.78
CA LEU A 57 -6.56 -1.45 9.70
C LEU A 57 -7.59 -1.39 8.57
N ASP A 58 -8.86 -1.05 8.86
CA ASP A 58 -9.84 -0.74 7.82
C ASP A 58 -9.40 0.47 7.00
N LYS A 59 -8.90 1.51 7.67
CA LYS A 59 -8.39 2.73 7.04
C LYS A 59 -7.14 2.44 6.21
N ALA A 60 -6.18 1.70 6.77
CA ALA A 60 -4.97 1.30 6.06
C ALA A 60 -5.29 0.42 4.83
N THR A 61 -6.22 -0.52 4.96
CA THR A 61 -6.70 -1.36 3.85
C THR A 61 -7.31 -0.52 2.74
N HIS A 62 -8.15 0.45 3.10
CA HIS A 62 -8.76 1.39 2.15
C HIS A 62 -7.73 2.23 1.40
N LEU A 63 -6.76 2.82 2.13
CA LEU A 63 -5.68 3.60 1.54
C LEU A 63 -4.89 2.76 0.53
N LEU A 64 -4.47 1.56 0.94
CA LEU A 64 -3.68 0.68 0.09
C LEU A 64 -4.42 0.31 -1.20
N LEU A 65 -5.67 -0.17 -1.08
CA LEU A 65 -6.45 -0.59 -2.24
C LEU A 65 -6.80 0.58 -3.16
N SER A 66 -7.25 1.70 -2.59
CA SER A 66 -7.74 2.85 -3.36
C SER A 66 -6.63 3.55 -4.11
N VAL A 67 -5.45 3.72 -3.50
CA VAL A 67 -4.30 4.33 -4.18
C VAL A 67 -3.71 3.38 -5.21
N ASN A 68 -3.60 2.09 -4.90
CA ASN A 68 -3.01 1.09 -5.81
C ASN A 68 -3.84 0.93 -7.10
N LYS A 69 -5.16 0.72 -6.95
CA LYS A 69 -6.08 0.49 -8.08
C LYS A 69 -6.66 1.78 -8.69
N GLY A 70 -6.42 2.93 -8.08
CA GLY A 70 -7.07 4.18 -8.45
C GLY A 70 -6.58 4.84 -9.74
N HIS A 71 -5.43 4.39 -10.28
CA HIS A 71 -4.79 4.96 -11.47
C HIS A 71 -4.72 6.50 -11.42
N PHE A 72 -4.26 7.05 -10.29
CA PHE A 72 -4.22 8.51 -10.08
C PHE A 72 -3.13 9.17 -10.92
N PHE A 73 -2.03 8.46 -11.13
CA PHE A 73 -0.86 8.92 -11.88
C PHE A 73 -0.54 7.97 -13.03
N SER A 74 0.30 8.41 -13.98
CA SER A 74 0.73 7.63 -15.14
C SER A 74 1.53 6.39 -14.74
N ASN A 75 2.32 6.47 -13.66
CA ASN A 75 3.08 5.35 -13.11
C ASN A 75 3.25 5.51 -11.58
N GLY A 76 3.78 4.48 -10.93
CA GLY A 76 4.15 4.54 -9.51
C GLY A 76 2.99 4.42 -8.52
N ASN A 77 1.75 4.19 -8.96
CA ASN A 77 0.59 4.07 -8.04
C ASN A 77 0.76 2.92 -7.04
N LYS A 78 1.33 1.77 -7.46
CA LYS A 78 1.57 0.60 -6.58
C LYS A 78 2.52 0.97 -5.44
N ARG A 79 3.63 1.62 -5.79
CA ARG A 79 4.69 2.08 -4.89
C ARG A 79 4.22 3.22 -3.98
N LEU A 80 3.46 4.17 -4.52
CA LEU A 80 2.85 5.23 -3.74
C LEU A 80 1.85 4.69 -2.73
N ALA A 81 1.01 3.72 -3.10
CA ALA A 81 0.05 3.11 -2.19
C ALA A 81 0.72 2.48 -0.97
N LEU A 82 1.85 1.81 -1.19
CA LEU A 82 2.69 1.22 -0.16
C LEU A 82 3.25 2.27 0.79
N VAL A 83 3.89 3.32 0.26
CA VAL A 83 4.51 4.37 1.09
C VAL A 83 3.45 5.16 1.84
N VAL A 84 2.32 5.51 1.20
CA VAL A 84 1.20 6.19 1.88
C VAL A 84 0.65 5.35 3.03
N THR A 85 0.46 4.04 2.81
CA THR A 85 -0.14 3.14 3.82
C THR A 85 0.82 2.92 4.99
N THR A 86 2.09 2.66 4.71
CA THR A 86 3.12 2.47 5.75
C THR A 86 3.34 3.76 6.53
N THR A 87 3.42 4.91 5.88
CA THR A 87 3.53 6.22 6.55
C THR A 87 2.32 6.49 7.45
N PHE A 88 1.10 6.17 7.00
CA PHE A 88 -0.10 6.29 7.83
C PHE A 88 -0.04 5.40 9.09
N LEU A 89 0.42 4.15 8.95
CA LEU A 89 0.62 3.25 10.09
C LEU A 89 1.68 3.82 11.05
N THR A 90 2.83 4.25 10.54
CA THR A 90 3.92 4.83 11.33
C THR A 90 3.48 6.08 12.09
N LEU A 91 2.70 6.95 11.45
CA LEU A 91 2.13 8.14 12.10
C LEU A 91 1.24 7.76 13.30
N ASN A 92 0.61 6.59 13.25
CA ASN A 92 -0.21 6.01 14.32
C ASN A 92 0.57 5.02 15.20
N GLU A 93 1.91 5.09 15.19
CA GLU A 93 2.80 4.28 16.03
C GLU A 93 2.67 2.77 15.78
N ARG A 94 2.26 2.39 14.57
CA ARG A 94 2.17 1.00 14.11
C ARG A 94 3.14 0.73 12.99
N HIS A 95 3.64 -0.49 12.92
CA HIS A 95 4.61 -0.90 11.90
C HIS A 95 4.41 -2.38 11.57
N LEU A 96 4.97 -2.82 10.46
CA LEU A 96 5.05 -4.25 10.20
C LEU A 96 5.97 -4.91 11.24
N LYS A 97 5.53 -6.02 11.81
CA LYS A 97 6.28 -6.89 12.71
C LYS A 97 7.59 -7.31 12.09
N GLU A 98 8.65 -7.38 12.89
CA GLU A 98 9.88 -8.03 12.47
C GLU A 98 9.61 -9.50 12.17
N ASN A 99 9.79 -9.90 10.90
CA ASN A 99 9.66 -11.26 10.40
C ASN A 99 10.71 -11.50 9.32
N SER A 100 10.95 -12.77 8.96
CA SER A 100 11.76 -13.11 7.78
C SER A 100 10.99 -12.88 6.48
N LYS A 101 11.71 -12.77 5.36
CA LYS A 101 11.10 -12.76 4.02
C LYS A 101 10.29 -14.03 3.77
N GLU A 102 10.79 -15.17 4.26
CA GLU A 102 10.15 -16.48 4.15
C GLU A 102 8.80 -16.51 4.86
N ALA A 103 8.70 -15.99 6.09
CA ALA A 103 7.44 -15.90 6.81
C ALA A 103 6.41 -15.02 6.08
N TYR A 104 6.85 -13.92 5.48
CA TYR A 104 5.98 -13.08 4.66
C TYR A 104 5.58 -13.75 3.35
N ARG A 105 6.47 -14.50 2.72
CA ARG A 105 6.19 -15.28 1.50
C ARG A 105 5.12 -16.33 1.77
N GLU A 106 5.24 -17.07 2.87
CA GLU A 106 4.23 -18.03 3.31
C GLU A 106 2.88 -17.37 3.60
N LEU A 107 2.89 -16.23 4.29
CA LEU A 107 1.68 -15.47 4.57
C LEU A 107 0.99 -15.02 3.27
N LEU A 108 1.74 -14.44 2.33
CA LEU A 108 1.22 -14.03 1.02
C LEU A 108 0.66 -15.22 0.24
N ALA A 109 1.40 -16.33 0.14
CA ALA A 109 0.95 -17.54 -0.55
C ALA A 109 -0.33 -18.13 0.08
N SER A 110 -0.46 -18.07 1.41
CA SER A 110 -1.66 -18.55 2.11
C SER A 110 -2.91 -17.69 1.83
N LEU A 111 -2.74 -16.38 1.60
CA LEU A 111 -3.83 -15.44 1.38
C LEU A 111 -4.15 -15.26 -0.11
N PHE A 112 -3.16 -15.45 -0.97
CA PHE A 112 -3.23 -15.25 -2.41
C PHE A 112 -2.58 -16.43 -3.15
N PRO A 113 -3.15 -17.65 -2.99
CA PRO A 113 -2.60 -18.84 -3.66
C PRO A 113 -2.61 -18.73 -5.19
N GLU A 114 -3.44 -17.83 -5.74
CA GLU A 114 -3.49 -17.53 -7.17
C GLU A 114 -2.22 -16.80 -7.65
N HIS A 115 -1.46 -16.16 -6.74
CA HIS A 115 -0.28 -15.37 -7.04
C HIS A 115 0.96 -15.95 -6.34
N ALA A 116 1.52 -17.01 -6.92
CA ALA A 116 2.62 -17.77 -6.31
C ALA A 116 4.00 -17.10 -6.38
N GLU A 117 4.21 -16.21 -7.35
CA GLU A 117 5.52 -15.60 -7.57
C GLU A 117 5.69 -14.35 -6.69
N CYS A 118 6.82 -14.27 -5.98
CA CYS A 118 7.22 -13.08 -5.25
C CYS A 118 8.52 -12.54 -5.86
N THR A 119 8.55 -11.23 -6.07
CA THR A 119 9.75 -10.51 -6.48
C THR A 119 10.57 -10.16 -5.24
N ASP A 120 11.86 -10.46 -5.26
CA ASP A 120 12.79 -10.13 -4.19
C ASP A 120 14.06 -9.50 -4.77
N PHE A 121 14.41 -8.32 -4.30
CA PHE A 121 15.64 -7.63 -4.69
C PHE A 121 16.67 -7.69 -3.55
N PRO A 122 17.98 -7.67 -3.85
CA PRO A 122 19.03 -7.76 -2.82
C PRO A 122 18.90 -6.73 -1.70
N GLU A 123 18.42 -5.52 -2.01
CA GLU A 123 18.23 -4.40 -1.09
C GLU A 123 16.90 -4.41 -0.34
N PHE A 124 16.03 -5.38 -0.58
CA PHE A 124 14.78 -5.48 0.14
C PHE A 124 15.02 -5.95 1.57
N THR A 125 14.57 -5.16 2.52
CA THR A 125 14.30 -5.64 3.88
C THR A 125 13.10 -6.61 3.85
N PRO A 126 12.85 -7.38 4.92
CA PRO A 126 11.62 -8.17 5.01
C PRO A 126 10.34 -7.36 4.85
N THR A 127 10.32 -6.13 5.38
CA THR A 127 9.19 -5.20 5.22
C THR A 127 9.01 -4.76 3.77
N ASP A 128 10.11 -4.41 3.08
CA ASP A 128 10.07 -4.05 1.65
C ASP A 128 9.52 -5.22 0.82
N PHE A 129 10.06 -6.43 1.05
CA PHE A 129 9.60 -7.64 0.39
C PHE A 129 8.09 -7.86 0.60
N ALA A 130 7.63 -7.81 1.84
CA ALA A 130 6.24 -8.08 2.18
C ALA A 130 5.29 -7.07 1.53
N THR A 131 5.61 -5.79 1.65
CA THR A 131 4.75 -4.71 1.19
C THR A 131 4.77 -4.56 -0.33
N TYR A 132 5.95 -4.70 -0.97
CA TYR A 132 6.08 -4.65 -2.42
C TYR A 132 5.26 -5.77 -3.07
N ASN A 133 5.43 -7.02 -2.62
CA ASN A 133 4.70 -8.15 -3.18
C ASN A 133 3.19 -8.05 -2.93
N LEU A 134 2.75 -7.58 -1.75
CA LEU A 134 1.33 -7.29 -1.52
C LEU A 134 0.79 -6.26 -2.52
N SER A 135 1.58 -5.23 -2.86
CA SER A 135 1.16 -4.20 -3.82
C SER A 135 1.05 -4.74 -5.25
N ILE A 136 1.88 -5.70 -5.64
CA ILE A 136 1.81 -6.39 -6.94
C ILE A 136 0.56 -7.27 -6.99
N VAL A 137 0.33 -8.09 -5.97
CA VAL A 137 -0.88 -8.92 -5.84
C VAL A 137 -2.16 -8.09 -5.99
N ILE A 138 -2.24 -6.92 -5.35
CA ILE A 138 -3.40 -6.02 -5.44
C ILE A 138 -3.58 -5.48 -6.86
N ALA A 139 -2.49 -5.10 -7.51
CA ALA A 139 -2.55 -4.58 -8.86
C ALA A 139 -3.03 -5.65 -9.85
N ASP A 140 -2.49 -6.86 -9.72
CA ASP A 140 -2.69 -7.96 -10.67
C ASP A 140 -3.93 -8.79 -10.31
N SER A 141 -4.62 -8.43 -9.22
CA SER A 141 -5.81 -9.14 -8.72
C SER A 141 -6.89 -9.39 -9.79
N GLY A 142 -7.01 -8.49 -10.78
CA GLY A 142 -7.94 -8.63 -11.90
C GLY A 142 -7.53 -9.74 -12.88
N ALA A 143 -6.24 -9.90 -13.13
CA ALA A 143 -5.71 -10.98 -13.98
C ALA A 143 -5.94 -12.37 -13.34
N TYR A 144 -5.98 -12.42 -12.01
CA TYR A 144 -6.25 -13.63 -11.23
C TYR A 144 -7.73 -13.81 -10.85
N ASN A 145 -8.65 -12.99 -11.40
CA ASN A 145 -10.09 -13.03 -11.11
C ASN A 145 -10.44 -12.97 -9.60
N ILE A 146 -9.67 -12.22 -8.82
CA ILE A 146 -9.95 -12.02 -7.39
C ILE A 146 -10.97 -10.89 -7.25
N GLU A 147 -12.20 -11.25 -6.86
CA GLU A 147 -13.28 -10.31 -6.55
C GLU A 147 -12.86 -9.25 -5.52
N TYR A 148 -13.31 -8.01 -5.71
CA TYR A 148 -12.85 -6.86 -4.91
C TYR A 148 -13.09 -7.04 -3.39
N ASP A 149 -14.25 -7.57 -3.00
CA ASP A 149 -14.56 -7.81 -1.59
C ASP A 149 -13.70 -8.93 -0.98
N SER A 150 -13.36 -9.94 -1.77
CA SER A 150 -12.43 -11.01 -1.39
C SER A 150 -11.02 -10.44 -1.21
N LEU A 151 -10.56 -9.67 -2.20
CA LEU A 151 -9.27 -8.96 -2.14
C LEU A 151 -9.18 -8.08 -0.89
N LYS A 152 -10.22 -7.28 -0.62
CA LYS A 152 -10.27 -6.41 0.56
C LYS A 152 -10.13 -7.20 1.86
N LYS A 153 -10.87 -8.30 2.02
CA LYS A 153 -10.78 -9.16 3.21
C LYS A 153 -9.39 -9.78 3.38
N ARG A 154 -8.79 -10.27 2.29
CA ARG A 154 -7.45 -10.88 2.30
C ARG A 154 -6.36 -9.86 2.63
N VAL A 155 -6.40 -8.66 2.05
CA VAL A 155 -5.49 -7.54 2.37
C VAL A 155 -5.64 -7.10 3.82
N HIS A 156 -6.87 -6.94 4.31
CA HIS A 156 -7.10 -6.62 5.72
C HIS A 156 -6.53 -7.71 6.65
N THR A 157 -6.71 -8.98 6.29
CA THR A 157 -6.17 -10.13 7.05
C THR A 157 -4.64 -10.11 7.05
N PHE A 158 -4.01 -9.79 5.92
CA PHE A 158 -2.56 -9.60 5.85
C PHE A 158 -2.11 -8.52 6.85
N LEU A 159 -2.73 -7.34 6.84
CA LEU A 159 -2.37 -6.25 7.74
C LEU A 159 -2.60 -6.62 9.21
N SER A 160 -3.69 -7.30 9.52
CA SER A 160 -3.99 -7.75 10.89
C SER A 160 -2.96 -8.75 11.43
N LYS A 161 -2.43 -9.62 10.57
CA LYS A 161 -1.40 -10.59 10.95
C LYS A 161 -0.01 -9.95 11.02
N SER A 162 0.28 -8.97 10.16
CA SER A 162 1.61 -8.42 9.96
C SER A 162 1.91 -7.13 10.73
N VAL A 163 0.90 -6.36 11.17
CA VAL A 163 1.12 -5.09 11.88
C VAL A 163 1.18 -5.31 13.39
N ALA A 164 2.23 -4.78 14.04
CA ALA A 164 2.42 -4.71 15.49
C ALA A 164 1.90 -3.39 16.01
#